data_AF-A0A8T5TJF7-F1
#
_entry.id   AF-A0A8T5TJF7-F1
#
_cell.length_a   1.000
_cell.length_b   1.000
_cell.length_c   1.000
_cell.angle_alpha   90.00
_cell.angle_beta   90.00
_cell.angle_gamma   90.00
#
_symmetry.space_group_name_H-M   'P 1'
#
loop_
_entity.id
_entity.type
_entity.pdbx_description
1 polymer ?
#
loop_
_entity_poly.entity_id
_entity_poly.type
_entity_poly.pdbx_seq_one_letter_code
_entity_poly.pdbx_strand_id
1 'polypeptide(L)' 'MPVLGIDYEKCSGCGICLISCPVQGKFFKKDIEQDKIIFEDPENQCFRCGQCVAQCPEDAIVHIK' A
#
# COMPACT_ATOMS: atom_id res chain seq x y z
N MET A 1 -5.75 -7.89 -8.84
CA MET A 1 -5.84 -6.54 -8.25
C MET A 1 -4.45 -5.90 -8.24
N PRO A 2 -4.02 -5.23 -9.33
CA PRO A 2 -2.80 -4.43 -9.30
C PRO A 2 -3.05 -3.16 -8.46
N VAL A 3 -2.14 -2.89 -7.52
CA VAL A 3 -2.13 -1.62 -6.79
C VAL A 3 -1.50 -0.58 -7.72
N LEU A 4 -2.21 0.52 -7.95
CA LEU A 4 -1.74 1.65 -8.78
C LEU A 4 -1.04 2.72 -7.94
N GLY A 5 -1.36 2.80 -6.65
CA GLY A 5 -0.82 3.80 -5.76
C GLY A 5 -1.63 3.91 -4.48
N ILE A 6 -1.41 5.01 -3.77
CA ILE A 6 -2.06 5.32 -2.49
C ILE A 6 -2.70 6.69 -2.60
N ASP A 7 -3.95 6.78 -2.20
CA ASP A 7 -4.66 8.04 -2.01
C ASP A 7 -4.15 8.70 -0.72
N TYR A 8 -3.32 9.73 -0.88
CA TYR A 8 -2.72 10.43 0.25
C TYR A 8 -3.71 11.28 1.03
N GLU A 9 -4.88 11.62 0.48
CA GLU A 9 -5.91 12.37 1.23
C GLU A 9 -6.57 11.46 2.27
N LYS A 10 -6.77 10.18 1.93
CA LYS A 10 -7.33 9.17 2.84
C LYS A 10 -6.28 8.48 3.70
N CYS A 11 -5.04 8.36 3.23
CA CYS A 11 -4.01 7.62 3.94
C CYS A 11 -3.64 8.29 5.28
N SER A 12 -3.90 7.58 6.37
CA SER A 12 -3.56 8.00 7.74
C SER A 12 -2.15 7.62 8.21
N GLY A 13 -1.32 7.00 7.34
CA GLY A 13 0.05 6.62 7.74
C GLY A 13 0.15 5.42 8.69
N CYS A 14 -0.95 4.71 8.93
CA CYS A 14 -1.06 3.61 9.93
C CYS A 14 -0.09 2.44 9.69
N GLY A 15 0.38 2.23 8.47
CA GLY A 15 1.38 1.21 8.13
C GLY A 15 0.86 -0.23 8.05
N ILE A 16 -0.45 -0.47 8.11
CA ILE A 16 -1.04 -1.83 8.00
C ILE A 16 -0.68 -2.51 6.68
N CYS A 17 -0.57 -1.75 5.58
CA CYS A 17 -0.14 -2.28 4.27
C CYS A 17 1.30 -2.82 4.27
N LEU A 18 2.20 -2.32 5.13
CA LEU A 18 3.55 -2.87 5.27
C LEU A 18 3.51 -4.24 5.94
N ILE A 19 2.65 -4.40 6.95
CA ILE A 19 2.55 -5.62 7.76
C ILE A 19 1.74 -6.71 7.05
N SER A 20 0.63 -6.33 6.40
CA SER A 20 -0.26 -7.26 5.70
C SER A 20 0.30 -7.78 4.38
N CYS A 21 1.36 -7.16 3.85
CA CYS A 21 2.01 -7.62 2.63
C CYS A 21 2.88 -8.85 2.94
N PRO A 22 2.57 -10.06 2.40
CA PRO A 22 3.30 -11.28 2.74
C PRO A 22 4.73 -11.33 2.22
N VAL A 23 5.14 -10.39 1.35
CA VAL A 23 6.56 -10.16 1.01
C VAL A 23 7.17 -9.06 1.90
N GLN A 24 6.73 -8.98 3.15
CA GLN A 24 7.24 -8.05 4.17
C GLN A 24 7.17 -6.57 3.75
N GLY A 25 6.13 -6.21 3.01
CA GLY A 25 5.95 -4.82 2.58
C GLY A 25 7.02 -4.33 1.62
N LYS A 26 7.71 -5.22 0.88
CA LYS A 26 8.78 -4.85 -0.08
C LYS A 26 8.44 -3.67 -1.00
N PHE A 27 7.17 -3.51 -1.35
CA PHE A 27 6.67 -2.47 -2.25
C PHE A 27 6.16 -1.21 -1.53
N PHE A 28 6.14 -1.20 -0.19
CA PHE A 28 5.61 -0.11 0.61
C PHE A 28 6.74 0.51 1.43
N LYS A 29 6.88 1.84 1.36
CA LYS A 29 7.83 2.62 2.15
C LYS A 29 7.05 3.60 3.01
N LYS A 30 7.43 3.74 4.28
CA LYS A 30 6.88 4.79 5.15
C LYS A 30 7.77 6.02 5.05
N ASP A 31 7.17 7.12 4.60
CA ASP A 31 7.78 8.45 4.65
C ASP A 31 7.57 9.04 6.04
N ILE A 32 8.65 9.36 6.73
CA ILE A 32 8.63 9.85 8.12
C ILE A 32 8.32 11.36 8.16
N GLU A 33 8.69 12.09 7.12
CA GLU A 33 8.51 13.54 7.07
C GLU A 33 7.05 13.93 6.83
N GLN A 34 6.33 13.13 6.03
CA GLN A 34 4.93 13.38 5.70
C GLN A 34 3.94 12.43 6.42
N ASP A 35 4.46 11.48 7.20
CA ASP A 35 3.70 10.38 7.83
C ASP A 35 2.77 9.66 6.83
N LYS A 36 3.26 9.48 5.59
CA LYS A 36 2.52 8.82 4.50
C LYS A 36 3.17 7.50 4.13
N ILE A 37 2.37 6.60 3.56
CA ILE A 37 2.89 5.39 2.95
C ILE A 37 2.99 5.60 1.45
N ILE A 38 4.16 5.31 0.89
CA ILE A 38 4.45 5.33 -0.54
C ILE A 38 4.43 3.89 -1.05
N PHE A 39 3.75 3.66 -2.17
CA PHE A 39 3.77 2.39 -2.88
C PHE A 39 4.64 2.50 -4.13
N GLU A 40 5.62 1.62 -4.28
CA GLU A 40 6.56 1.58 -5.39
C GLU A 40 6.83 0.13 -5.81
N ASP A 41 6.41 -0.23 -7.03
CA ASP A 41 6.61 -1.55 -7.64
C ASP A 41 7.12 -1.43 -9.10
N PRO A 42 8.35 -0.91 -9.31
CA PRO A 42 8.90 -0.66 -10.65
C PRO A 42 9.10 -1.96 -11.44
N GLU A 43 9.34 -3.08 -10.76
CA GLU A 43 9.55 -4.39 -11.37
C GLU A 43 8.25 -5.19 -11.53
N ASN A 44 7.08 -4.63 -11.18
CA ASN A 44 5.78 -5.32 -11.20
C ASN A 44 5.80 -6.69 -10.48
N GLN A 45 6.53 -6.79 -9.38
CA GLN A 45 6.68 -8.01 -8.59
C GLN A 45 5.54 -8.21 -7.60
N CYS A 46 4.61 -7.26 -7.47
CA CYS A 46 3.39 -7.44 -6.70
C CYS A 46 2.55 -8.60 -7.27
N PHE A 47 2.44 -9.68 -6.48
CA PHE A 47 1.66 -10.89 -6.77
C PHE A 47 0.14 -10.68 -6.59
N ARG A 48 -0.31 -9.44 -6.37
CA ARG A 48 -1.72 -9.02 -6.44
C ARG A 48 -2.67 -9.76 -5.50
N CYS A 49 -2.20 -10.12 -4.29
CA CYS A 49 -3.02 -10.83 -3.31
C CYS A 49 -4.19 -10.04 -2.71
N GLY A 50 -4.20 -8.71 -2.82
CA GLY A 50 -5.28 -7.86 -2.32
C GLY A 50 -5.33 -7.68 -0.80
N GLN A 51 -4.38 -8.22 -0.03
CA GLN A 51 -4.37 -8.10 1.44
C GLN A 51 -4.30 -6.63 1.90
N CYS A 52 -3.46 -5.81 1.26
CA CYS A 52 -3.33 -4.39 1.57
C CYS A 52 -4.63 -3.61 1.33
N VAL A 53 -5.41 -3.97 0.31
CA VAL A 53 -6.73 -3.36 0.04
C VAL A 53 -7.73 -3.79 1.10
N ALA A 54 -7.82 -5.10 1.38
CA ALA A 54 -8.79 -5.65 2.33
C ALA A 54 -8.56 -5.20 3.78
N GLN A 55 -7.31 -4.93 4.15
CA GLN A 55 -6.92 -4.53 5.51
C GLN A 55 -6.80 -3.02 5.71
N CYS A 56 -6.91 -2.22 4.65
CA CYS A 56 -6.82 -0.77 4.78
C CYS A 56 -8.13 -0.21 5.38
N PRO A 57 -8.11 0.38 6.60
CA PRO A 57 -9.32 0.88 7.24
C PRO A 57 -9.88 2.12 6.52
N GLU A 58 -9.00 2.92 5.91
CA GLU A 58 -9.36 4.16 5.20
C GLU A 58 -9.68 3.93 3.71
N ASP A 59 -9.59 2.69 3.24
CA ASP A 59 -9.72 2.32 1.82
C ASP A 59 -8.88 3.25 0.89
N ALA A 60 -7.64 3.52 1.32
CA ALA A 60 -6.71 4.44 0.67
C ALA A 60 -5.89 3.78 -0.46
N ILE A 61 -6.03 2.48 -0.68
CA ILE A 61 -5.23 1.74 -1.67
C ILE A 61 -5.93 1.78 -3.04
N VAL A 62 -5.35 2.53 -3.98
CA VAL A 62 -5.88 2.64 -5.35
C VAL A 62 -5.52 1.37 -6.13
N HIS A 63 -6.52 0.70 -6.72
CA HIS A 63 -6.35 -0.55 -7.45
C HIS A 63 -7.31 -0.66 -8.64
N ILE A 64 -6.96 -1.44 -9.66
CA ILE A 64 -7.86 -1.75 -10.79
C ILE A 64 -8.82 -2.87 -10.36
N LYS A 65 -10.12 -2.65 -10.63
CA LYS A 65 -11.19 -3.66 -10.49
C LYS A 65 -11.07 -4.75 -11.56
#